data_AF-A0A1H9N8R5-F1
#
_entry.id   AF-A0A1H9N8R5-F1
#
_cell.length_a   1.000
_cell.length_b   1.000
_cell.length_c   1.000
_cell.angle_alpha   90.00
_cell.angle_beta   90.00
_cell.angle_gamma   90.00
#
_symmetry.space_group_name_H-M   'P 1'
#
loop_
_entity.id
_entity.type
_entity.pdbx_description
1 polymer ?
#
loop_
_entity_poly.entity_id
_entity_poly.type
_entity_poly.pdbx_seq_one_letter_code
_entity_poly.pdbx_strand_id
1 'polypeptide(L)'
;MKFLKAFLAVLSLFIISLFSSKNVLADVGCRTGNNIYTQQVGSYPEGSSTIPVFSDASAIRIRNGASDPNCGILRSVSNNYTIVAGTTANPSSKCSYASNPGDQGRLVNYNPAHNSCVLPLDDYVPALILASFFCIPLMRKHYLNKMFAF
;
A
#
# COMPACT_ATOMS: atom_id res chain seq x y z
N MET A 1 -18.87 -7.57 34.57
CA MET A 1 -17.68 -8.14 33.92
C MET A 1 -17.89 -8.66 32.49
N LYS A 2 -19.03 -9.26 32.12
CA LYS A 2 -19.24 -9.80 30.75
C LYS A 2 -19.25 -8.73 29.64
N PHE A 3 -19.76 -7.53 29.94
CA PHE A 3 -19.81 -6.40 29.00
C PHE A 3 -18.43 -5.84 28.65
N LEU A 4 -17.54 -5.70 29.64
CA LEU A 4 -16.17 -5.23 29.43
C LEU A 4 -15.37 -6.17 28.53
N LYS A 5 -15.59 -7.49 28.63
CA LYS A 5 -14.94 -8.49 27.78
C LYS A 5 -15.40 -8.41 26.32
N ALA A 6 -16.69 -8.18 26.07
CA ALA A 6 -17.22 -8.02 24.71
C ALA A 6 -16.73 -6.71 24.06
N PHE A 7 -16.69 -5.62 24.83
CA PHE A 7 -16.15 -4.34 24.36
C PHE A 7 -14.66 -4.43 24.00
N LEU A 8 -13.85 -5.08 24.85
CA LEU A 8 -12.44 -5.31 24.58
C LEU A 8 -12.19 -6.20 23.35
N ALA A 9 -13.05 -7.20 23.10
CA ALA A 9 -12.95 -8.07 21.92
C ALA A 9 -13.30 -7.34 20.61
N VAL A 10 -14.29 -6.44 20.62
CA VAL A 10 -14.64 -5.63 19.43
C VAL A 10 -13.57 -4.56 19.17
N LEU A 11 -13.06 -3.93 20.23
CA LEU A 11 -11.97 -2.96 20.12
C LEU A 11 -10.68 -3.63 19.60
N SER A 12 -10.37 -4.85 20.03
CA SER A 12 -9.21 -5.58 19.50
C SER A 12 -9.41 -5.95 18.03
N LEU A 13 -10.61 -6.38 17.61
CA LEU A 13 -10.90 -6.69 16.21
C LEU A 13 -10.79 -5.45 15.31
N PHE A 14 -11.29 -4.30 15.79
CA PHE A 14 -11.22 -3.02 15.07
C PHE A 14 -9.77 -2.53 14.91
N ILE A 15 -8.97 -2.60 15.99
CA ILE A 15 -7.53 -2.27 15.96
C ILE A 15 -6.78 -3.21 15.02
N ILE A 16 -7.00 -4.52 15.10
CA ILE A 16 -6.38 -5.51 14.19
C ILE A 16 -6.73 -5.19 12.73
N SER A 17 -7.94 -4.70 12.45
CA SER A 17 -8.34 -4.35 11.09
C SER A 17 -7.78 -3.05 10.54
N LEU A 18 -7.59 -2.05 11.41
CA LEU A 18 -6.84 -0.83 11.08
C LEU A 18 -5.37 -1.13 10.78
N PHE A 19 -4.79 -2.14 11.43
CA PHE A 19 -3.44 -2.62 11.08
C PHE A 19 -3.42 -3.37 9.73
N SER A 20 -4.55 -3.92 9.28
CA SER A 20 -4.67 -4.63 7.99
C SER A 20 -5.03 -3.73 6.80
N SER A 21 -5.40 -2.45 6.99
CA SER A 21 -5.85 -1.55 5.91
C SER A 21 -4.74 -0.66 5.33
N LYS A 22 -3.48 -1.10 5.33
CA LYS A 22 -2.34 -0.26 4.91
C LYS A 22 -2.22 0.06 3.41
N ASN A 23 -3.24 -0.20 2.58
CA ASN A 23 -3.12 -0.13 1.12
C ASN A 23 -3.89 0.99 0.40
N VAL A 24 -4.05 2.18 0.99
CA VAL A 24 -4.54 3.37 0.24
C VAL A 24 -3.59 4.58 0.34
N LEU A 25 -2.34 4.34 0.73
CA LEU A 25 -1.32 5.38 0.72
C LEU A 25 -0.39 5.12 -0.45
N ALA A 26 -0.15 6.15 -1.27
CA ALA A 26 0.85 6.07 -2.31
C ALA A 26 2.20 5.72 -1.66
N ASP A 27 2.88 4.71 -2.20
CA ASP A 27 4.18 4.26 -1.74
C ASP A 27 5.28 4.78 -2.68
N VAL A 28 6.53 4.78 -2.21
CA VAL A 28 7.67 5.30 -2.99
C VAL A 28 8.40 4.14 -3.66
N GLY A 29 8.49 4.19 -4.98
CA GLY A 29 9.23 3.21 -5.77
C GLY A 29 10.25 3.87 -6.69
N CYS A 30 11.24 3.10 -7.12
CA CYS A 30 12.18 3.50 -8.16
C CYS A 30 11.65 3.12 -9.54
N ARG A 31 11.32 4.12 -10.37
CA ARG A 31 10.91 3.89 -11.75
C ARG A 31 12.12 3.92 -12.67
N THR A 32 12.34 2.83 -13.40
CA THR A 32 13.35 2.74 -14.47
C THR A 32 12.73 2.09 -15.71
N GLY A 33 12.74 2.78 -16.85
CA GLY A 33 12.14 2.27 -18.07
C GLY A 33 10.68 1.83 -17.87
N ASN A 34 10.45 0.53 -18.07
CA ASN A 34 9.13 -0.11 -17.96
C ASN A 34 8.90 -0.83 -16.61
N ASN A 35 9.68 -0.56 -15.57
CA ASN A 35 9.50 -1.19 -14.24
C ASN A 35 9.45 -0.15 -13.13
N ILE A 36 8.77 -0.52 -12.04
CA ILE A 36 8.84 0.17 -10.75
C ILE A 36 9.33 -0.84 -9.72
N TYR A 37 10.46 -0.56 -9.06
CA TYR A 37 11.00 -1.37 -7.98
C TYR A 37 10.59 -0.77 -6.63
N THR A 38 10.08 -1.59 -5.73
CA THR A 38 9.35 -1.10 -4.54
C THR A 38 10.08 -1.33 -3.23
N GLN A 39 11.05 -2.25 -3.19
CA GLN A 39 11.80 -2.55 -1.99
C GLN A 39 13.21 -1.96 -2.03
N GLN A 40 13.48 -0.93 -1.23
CA GLN A 40 14.83 -0.42 -1.04
C GLN A 40 15.69 -1.44 -0.26
N VAL A 41 16.91 -1.71 -0.73
CA VAL A 41 17.87 -2.65 -0.13
C VAL A 41 19.20 -2.02 0.26
N GLY A 42 19.44 -0.77 -0.14
CA GLY A 42 20.65 -0.05 0.22
C GLY A 42 20.69 1.36 -0.35
N SER A 43 21.89 1.94 -0.37
CA SER A 43 22.19 3.20 -1.03
C SER A 43 23.69 3.29 -1.36
N TYR A 44 24.06 4.15 -2.32
CA TYR A 44 25.45 4.49 -2.61
C TYR A 44 25.65 6.00 -2.74
N PRO A 45 26.84 6.53 -2.43
CA PRO A 45 27.15 7.93 -2.63
C PRO A 45 27.44 8.23 -4.12
N GLU A 46 26.87 9.32 -4.64
CA GLU A 46 27.17 9.90 -5.93
C GLU A 46 27.47 11.40 -5.74
N GLY A 47 28.75 11.74 -5.68
CA GLY A 47 29.16 13.10 -5.30
C GLY A 47 28.68 13.44 -3.89
N SER A 48 27.90 14.52 -3.75
CA SER A 48 27.24 14.90 -2.49
C SER A 48 25.87 14.24 -2.27
N SER A 49 25.40 13.45 -3.24
CA SER A 49 24.08 12.80 -3.17
C SER A 49 24.18 11.36 -2.65
N THR A 50 23.13 10.90 -1.97
CA THR A 50 22.95 9.51 -1.56
C THR A 50 21.81 8.92 -2.37
N ILE A 51 22.14 7.96 -3.24
CA ILE A 51 21.19 7.36 -4.18
C ILE A 51 20.67 6.04 -3.59
N PRO A 52 19.36 5.88 -3.36
CA PRO A 52 18.80 4.62 -2.90
C PRO A 52 18.88 3.54 -3.99
N VAL A 53 19.13 2.31 -3.56
CA VAL A 53 19.18 1.10 -4.40
C VAL A 53 17.99 0.22 -4.05
N PHE A 54 17.24 -0.22 -5.05
CA PHE A 54 16.07 -1.06 -4.91
C PHE A 54 16.31 -2.49 -5.40
N SER A 55 15.58 -3.47 -4.85
CA SER A 55 15.70 -4.89 -5.19
C SER A 55 15.05 -5.21 -6.53
N ASP A 56 15.76 -5.96 -7.38
CA ASP A 56 15.20 -6.54 -8.62
C ASP A 56 14.01 -7.47 -8.36
N ALA A 57 14.02 -8.17 -7.22
CA ALA A 57 12.96 -9.10 -6.85
C ALA A 57 11.62 -8.40 -6.57
N SER A 58 11.62 -7.08 -6.40
CA SER A 58 10.44 -6.25 -6.14
C SER A 58 9.90 -5.54 -7.39
N ALA A 59 10.37 -5.93 -8.58
CA ALA A 59 9.99 -5.27 -9.83
C ALA A 59 8.51 -5.49 -10.16
N ILE A 60 7.77 -4.39 -10.28
CA ILE A 60 6.43 -4.35 -10.86
C ILE A 60 6.55 -3.84 -12.30
N ARG A 61 6.12 -4.67 -13.25
CA ARG A 61 6.22 -4.36 -14.68
C ARG A 61 5.12 -3.38 -15.11
N ILE A 62 5.45 -2.47 -16.02
CA ILE A 62 4.51 -1.59 -16.70
C ILE A 62 3.98 -2.32 -17.94
N ARG A 63 2.65 -2.47 -17.99
CA ARG A 63 1.90 -3.17 -19.04
C ARG A 63 1.44 -2.19 -20.10
N ASN A 64 1.41 -2.63 -21.36
CA ASN A 64 1.04 -1.74 -22.46
C ASN A 64 -0.47 -1.47 -22.53
N GLY A 65 -1.31 -2.34 -21.98
CA GLY A 65 -2.76 -2.17 -21.95
C GLY A 65 -3.45 -3.23 -21.08
N ALA A 66 -4.76 -3.10 -20.90
CA ALA A 66 -5.55 -4.03 -20.07
C ALA A 66 -5.53 -5.47 -20.59
N SER A 67 -5.41 -5.63 -21.92
CA SER A 67 -5.30 -6.91 -22.60
C SER A 67 -3.90 -7.55 -22.55
N ASP A 68 -2.90 -6.89 -21.96
CA ASP A 68 -1.57 -7.46 -21.78
C ASP A 68 -1.65 -8.64 -20.79
N PRO A 69 -1.26 -9.87 -21.19
CA PRO A 69 -1.38 -11.05 -20.34
C PRO A 69 -0.38 -11.07 -19.18
N ASN A 70 0.61 -10.16 -19.20
CA ASN A 70 1.57 -10.04 -18.11
C ASN A 70 0.95 -9.36 -16.90
N CYS A 71 1.56 -9.59 -15.74
CA CYS A 71 1.24 -8.92 -14.50
C CYS A 71 1.88 -7.54 -14.39
N GLY A 72 1.17 -6.58 -13.75
CA GLY A 72 1.73 -5.26 -13.47
C GLY A 72 0.77 -4.07 -13.61
N ILE A 73 1.33 -2.87 -13.74
CA ILE A 73 0.62 -1.58 -13.76
C ILE A 73 0.38 -1.10 -15.20
N LEU A 74 -0.82 -0.63 -15.52
CA LEU A 74 -1.12 -0.09 -16.84
C LEU A 74 -0.28 1.15 -17.18
N ARG A 75 0.27 1.22 -18.40
CA ARG A 75 1.13 2.32 -18.87
C ARG A 75 0.47 3.69 -18.79
N SER A 76 -0.83 3.77 -19.09
CA SER A 76 -1.61 5.01 -18.96
C SER A 76 -1.63 5.54 -17.53
N VAL A 77 -1.59 4.65 -16.55
CA VAL A 77 -1.56 4.97 -15.12
C VAL A 77 -0.12 5.24 -14.65
N SER A 78 0.84 4.40 -15.06
CA SER A 78 2.23 4.51 -14.62
C SER A 78 2.91 5.80 -15.08
N ASN A 79 2.53 6.31 -16.25
CA ASN A 79 3.07 7.54 -16.79
C ASN A 79 2.60 8.79 -16.05
N ASN A 80 1.53 8.67 -15.27
CA ASN A 80 0.94 9.77 -14.50
C ASN A 80 1.40 9.81 -13.04
N TYR A 81 2.31 8.92 -12.62
CA TYR A 81 2.84 8.97 -11.26
C TYR A 81 3.71 10.20 -11.04
N THR A 82 3.40 10.92 -9.96
CA THR A 82 4.14 12.10 -9.55
C THR A 82 5.53 11.71 -9.08
N ILE A 83 6.55 12.43 -9.57
CA ILE A 83 7.92 12.30 -9.09
C ILE A 83 7.98 12.78 -7.65
N VAL A 84 8.62 12.00 -6.77
CA VAL A 84 8.84 12.40 -5.37
C VAL A 84 9.74 13.63 -5.36
N ALA A 85 9.42 14.63 -4.55
CA ALA A 85 10.27 15.81 -4.42
C ALA A 85 11.66 15.42 -3.88
N GLY A 86 12.71 16.04 -4.41
CA GLY A 86 14.08 15.77 -3.98
C GLY A 86 14.31 16.19 -2.53
N THR A 87 15.23 15.51 -1.86
CA THR A 87 15.70 15.89 -0.52
C THR A 87 17.07 16.55 -0.60
N THR A 88 17.55 17.16 0.48
CA THR A 88 18.91 17.72 0.52
C THR A 88 19.99 16.67 0.17
N ALA A 89 19.78 15.42 0.57
CA ALA A 89 20.69 14.31 0.27
C ALA A 89 20.47 13.70 -1.12
N ASN A 90 19.34 13.95 -1.76
CA ASN A 90 19.04 13.46 -3.11
C ASN A 90 18.14 14.47 -3.84
N PRO A 91 18.70 15.62 -4.26
CA PRO A 91 17.91 16.75 -4.76
C PRO A 91 17.27 16.45 -6.12
N SER A 92 17.77 15.45 -6.84
CA SER A 92 17.26 15.04 -8.15
C SER A 92 16.29 13.85 -8.07
N SER A 93 15.97 13.37 -6.86
CA SER A 93 15.10 12.19 -6.64
C SER A 93 15.53 10.97 -7.45
N LYS A 94 16.85 10.80 -7.60
CA LYS A 94 17.44 9.68 -8.32
C LYS A 94 17.25 8.40 -7.52
N CYS A 95 17.25 7.28 -8.20
CA CYS A 95 17.29 5.96 -7.60
C CYS A 95 17.95 4.99 -8.57
N SER A 96 18.26 3.79 -8.10
CA SER A 96 18.80 2.71 -8.92
C SER A 96 18.22 1.37 -8.46
N TYR A 97 18.56 0.28 -9.17
CA TYR A 97 18.22 -1.08 -8.77
C TYR A 97 19.48 -1.96 -8.71
N ALA A 98 19.42 -3.03 -7.92
CA ALA A 98 20.58 -3.78 -7.47
C ALA A 98 21.37 -4.46 -8.60
N SER A 99 20.70 -4.98 -9.63
CA SER A 99 21.37 -5.63 -10.77
C SER A 99 22.09 -4.64 -11.70
N ASN A 100 21.73 -3.36 -11.67
CA ASN A 100 22.38 -2.33 -12.48
C ASN A 100 22.36 -0.97 -11.79
N PRO A 101 23.25 -0.75 -10.79
CA PRO A 101 23.31 0.51 -10.05
C PRO A 101 23.70 1.72 -10.92
N GLY A 102 24.20 1.49 -12.14
CA GLY A 102 24.49 2.55 -13.12
C GLY A 102 23.25 3.06 -13.87
N ASP A 103 22.14 2.32 -13.87
CA ASP A 103 20.89 2.73 -14.51
C ASP A 103 20.04 3.56 -13.54
N GLN A 104 20.01 4.87 -13.78
CA GLN A 104 19.38 5.82 -12.86
C GLN A 104 17.92 6.09 -13.21
N GLY A 105 17.06 5.67 -12.30
CA GLY A 105 15.64 5.97 -12.31
C GLY A 105 15.27 7.28 -11.61
N ARG A 106 13.96 7.41 -11.39
CA ARG A 106 13.36 8.46 -10.56
C ARG A 106 12.49 7.83 -9.49
N LEU A 107 12.54 8.39 -8.28
CA LEU A 107 11.59 8.09 -7.23
C LEU A 107 10.21 8.61 -7.64
N VAL A 108 9.21 7.74 -7.58
CA VAL A 108 7.82 8.07 -7.90
C VAL A 108 6.89 7.60 -6.79
N ASN A 109 5.84 8.39 -6.54
CA ASN A 109 4.72 7.95 -5.71
C ASN A 109 3.82 7.06 -6.56
N TYR A 110 3.78 5.77 -6.25
CA TYR A 110 2.95 4.80 -6.94
C TYR A 110 1.80 4.32 -6.06
N ASN A 111 0.64 4.05 -6.67
CA ASN A 111 -0.47 3.41 -5.99
C ASN A 111 -0.36 1.88 -6.16
N PRO A 112 -0.17 1.11 -5.08
CA PRO A 112 -0.07 -0.36 -5.15
C PRO A 112 -1.36 -1.02 -5.64
N ALA A 113 -2.53 -0.37 -5.52
CA ALA A 113 -3.81 -0.87 -6.02
C ALA A 113 -3.85 -1.02 -7.56
N HIS A 114 -2.94 -0.37 -8.29
CA HIS A 114 -2.85 -0.48 -9.74
C HIS A 114 -2.03 -1.70 -10.21
N ASN A 115 -1.44 -2.45 -9.28
CA ASN A 115 -0.75 -3.70 -9.59
C ASN A 115 -1.80 -4.82 -9.78
N SER A 116 -2.28 -4.97 -11.02
CA SER A 116 -3.35 -5.92 -11.37
C SER A 116 -2.99 -7.42 -11.29
N CYS A 117 -1.96 -7.76 -10.50
CA CYS A 117 -1.70 -9.11 -10.04
C CYS A 117 -1.56 -9.07 -8.53
N VAL A 118 -2.68 -9.39 -7.86
CA VAL A 118 -2.84 -9.43 -6.40
C VAL A 118 -1.62 -10.13 -5.74
N LEU A 119 -0.92 -9.57 -4.73
CA LEU A 119 -1.29 -9.40 -3.30
C LEU A 119 -0.18 -8.67 -2.48
N PRO A 120 -0.37 -8.22 -1.20
CA PRO A 120 -1.61 -8.12 -0.40
C PRO A 120 -1.85 -6.76 0.33
N LEU A 121 -3.13 -6.51 0.68
CA LEU A 121 -3.73 -5.87 1.89
C LEU A 121 -5.01 -5.07 1.60
N ASP A 122 -5.29 -4.66 0.35
CA ASP A 122 -6.46 -3.81 0.05
C ASP A 122 -7.78 -4.61 -0.07
N ASP A 123 -7.68 -5.91 -0.34
CA ASP A 123 -8.81 -6.83 -0.53
C ASP A 123 -9.66 -7.08 0.73
N TYR A 124 -9.24 -6.60 1.90
CA TYR A 124 -9.93 -6.85 3.18
C TYR A 124 -10.73 -5.64 3.69
N VAL A 125 -10.58 -4.44 3.09
CA VAL A 125 -11.22 -3.21 3.58
C VAL A 125 -12.77 -3.27 3.50
N PRO A 126 -13.40 -3.75 2.42
CA PRO A 126 -14.87 -3.88 2.37
C PRO A 126 -15.43 -4.91 3.34
N ALA A 127 -14.71 -6.03 3.56
CA ALA A 127 -15.09 -7.05 4.54
C ALA A 127 -15.06 -6.51 5.98
N LEU A 128 -14.16 -5.57 6.25
CA LEU A 128 -14.02 -4.90 7.55
C LEU A 128 -15.12 -3.85 7.81
N ILE A 129 -15.55 -3.14 6.77
CA ILE A 129 -16.70 -2.22 6.85
C ILE A 129 -17.99 -3.02 7.07
N LEU A 130 -18.22 -4.12 6.35
CA LEU A 130 -19.39 -4.99 6.57
C LEU A 130 -19.43 -5.61 7.97
N ALA A 131 -18.28 -6.07 8.50
CA ALA A 131 -18.19 -6.58 9.86
C ALA A 131 -18.56 -5.53 10.92
N SER A 132 -18.27 -4.25 10.67
CA SER A 132 -18.62 -3.14 11.57
C SER A 132 -20.13 -2.83 11.58
N PHE A 133 -20.82 -2.95 10.44
CA PHE A 133 -22.27 -2.69 10.35
C PHE A 133 -23.13 -3.81 10.94
N PHE A 134 -22.70 -5.08 10.93
CA PHE A 134 -23.44 -6.17 11.59
C PHE A 134 -23.34 -6.13 13.13
N CYS A 135 -22.30 -5.52 13.69
CA CYS A 135 -22.14 -5.42 15.15
C CYS A 135 -23.10 -4.41 15.81
N ILE A 136 -23.53 -3.37 15.10
CA ILE A 136 -24.37 -2.28 15.64
C ILE A 136 -25.84 -2.70 15.90
N PRO A 137 -26.56 -3.40 15.00
CA PRO A 137 -27.95 -3.81 15.26
C PRO A 137 -28.07 -4.96 16.28
N LEU A 138 -27.06 -5.83 16.39
CA LEU A 138 -27.01 -6.87 17.43
C LEU A 138 -26.90 -6.27 18.85
N MET A 139 -26.17 -5.16 18.99
CA MET A 139 -26.13 -4.38 20.23
C MET A 139 -27.48 -3.69 20.48
N ARG A 140 -28.15 -3.15 19.46
CA ARG A 140 -29.42 -2.43 19.61
C ARG A 140 -30.60 -3.33 20.01
N LYS A 141 -30.69 -4.55 19.47
CA LYS A 141 -31.78 -5.50 19.79
C LYS A 141 -31.70 -6.01 21.23
N HIS A 142 -30.50 -6.15 21.79
CA HIS A 142 -30.32 -6.63 23.15
C HIS A 142 -30.64 -5.58 24.22
N TYR A 143 -30.51 -4.28 23.91
CA TYR A 143 -30.90 -3.17 24.78
C TYR A 143 -32.41 -2.88 24.75
N LEU A 144 -33.07 -2.94 23.60
CA LEU A 144 -34.52 -2.69 23.49
C LEU A 144 -35.38 -3.77 24.18
N ASN A 145 -34.98 -5.05 24.09
CA ASN A 145 -35.70 -6.14 24.78
C ASN A 145 -35.56 -6.10 26.32
N LYS A 146 -34.65 -5.28 26.86
CA LYS A 146 -34.52 -5.07 28.31
C LYS A 146 -35.24 -3.83 28.82
N MET A 147 -35.71 -2.93 27.94
CA MET A 147 -36.46 -1.73 28.35
C MET A 147 -37.99 -1.92 28.32
N PHE A 148 -38.51 -2.89 27.56
CA PHE A 148 -39.96 -3.19 27.48
C PHE A 148 -40.40 -4.40 28.32
N ALA A 149 -39.52 -4.92 29.17
CA ALA A 149 -39.86 -5.91 30.18
C ALA A 149 -40.05 -5.21 31.54
N PHE A 150 -41.09 -4.37 31.61
CA PHE A 150 -41.68 -3.84 32.84
C PHE A 150 -43.19 -3.71 32.61
#